data_AF-A0A5D4MF23-F1
#
_entry.id   AF-A0A5D4MF23-F1
#
_cell.length_a   1.000
_cell.length_b   1.000
_cell.length_c   1.000
_cell.angle_alpha   90.00
_cell.angle_beta   90.00
_cell.angle_gamma   90.00
#
_symmetry.space_group_name_H-M   'P 1'
#
loop_
_entity.id
_entity.type
_entity.pdbx_description
1 polymer ?
#
loop_
_entity_poly.entity_id
_entity_poly.type
_entity_poly.pdbx_seq_one_letter_code
_entity_poly.pdbx_strand_id
1 'polypeptide(L)'
;MYLLLVMAVWTLFSYKFINWTRVKEQYPTVLFFIVINMTYNAIYSEHLLWAFRGITADWLNHTIINLFFTFYICPATLIIFLQRLPDRNYAKASYIIIWIVFYTILEALFAHKGMFVYGDGWNSWQNIWLNTLLFLAILIHYRRPAAALILAVPAAVLFYILFPVPLS
;
A
#
# COMPACT_ATOMS: atom_id res chain seq x y z
N MET A 1 20.90 1.27 5.26
CA MET A 1 20.81 0.12 6.19
C MET A 1 19.37 -0.29 6.56
N TYR A 2 18.44 0.63 6.84
CA TYR A 2 17.06 0.27 7.22
C TYR A 2 16.27 -0.46 6.13
N LEU A 3 16.38 -0.07 4.86
CA LEU A 3 15.68 -0.74 3.77
C LEU A 3 16.07 -2.22 3.66
N LEU A 4 17.37 -2.55 3.71
CA LEU A 4 17.85 -3.94 3.67
C LEU A 4 17.34 -4.78 4.85
N LEU A 5 17.21 -4.17 6.03
CA LEU A 5 16.60 -4.84 7.18
C LEU A 5 15.11 -5.12 6.93
N VAL A 6 14.36 -4.13 6.45
CA VAL A 6 12.95 -4.31 6.06
C VAL A 6 12.82 -5.42 5.00
N MET A 7 13.72 -5.44 4.02
CA MET A 7 13.79 -6.51 3.02
C MET A 7 13.97 -7.87 3.67
N ALA A 8 15.00 -8.05 4.48
CA ALA A 8 15.29 -9.33 5.13
C ALA A 8 14.10 -9.82 5.97
N VAL A 9 13.47 -8.93 6.74
CA VAL A 9 12.27 -9.25 7.53
C VAL A 9 11.12 -9.70 6.65
N TRP A 10 10.83 -8.95 5.57
CA TRP A 10 9.76 -9.31 4.63
C TRP A 10 10.06 -10.57 3.83
N THR A 11 11.32 -10.86 3.49
CA THR A 11 11.73 -12.13 2.90
C THR A 11 11.42 -13.30 3.83
N LEU A 12 11.80 -13.19 5.10
CA LEU A 12 11.54 -14.21 6.12
C LEU A 12 10.04 -14.42 6.34
N PHE A 13 9.27 -13.33 6.39
CA PHE A 13 7.81 -13.39 6.52
C PHE A 13 7.18 -14.03 5.30
N SER A 14 7.60 -13.64 4.09
CA SER A 14 7.12 -14.22 2.83
C SER A 14 7.37 -15.72 2.80
N TYR A 15 8.61 -16.14 3.09
CA TYR A 15 8.98 -17.54 3.11
C TYR A 15 8.16 -18.35 4.12
N LYS A 16 7.97 -17.82 5.33
CA LYS A 16 7.27 -18.51 6.42
C LYS A 16 5.75 -18.55 6.23
N PHE A 17 5.16 -17.49 5.69
CA PHE A 17 3.73 -17.24 5.81
C PHE A 17 2.94 -17.36 4.51
N ILE A 18 3.60 -17.30 3.36
CA ILE A 18 2.98 -17.47 2.04
C ILE A 18 2.95 -18.95 1.67
N ASN A 19 1.78 -19.43 1.29
CA ASN A 19 1.65 -20.67 0.55
C ASN A 19 1.91 -20.40 -0.94
N TRP A 20 3.15 -20.65 -1.37
CA TRP A 20 3.63 -20.39 -2.74
C TRP A 20 2.84 -21.14 -3.82
N THR A 21 2.22 -22.28 -3.49
CA THR A 21 1.42 -23.07 -4.44
C THR A 21 0.10 -22.38 -4.85
N ARG A 22 -0.39 -21.46 -4.01
CA ARG A 22 -1.68 -20.78 -4.18
C ARG A 22 -1.56 -19.30 -4.59
N VAL A 23 -0.34 -18.78 -4.76
CA VAL A 23 -0.08 -17.35 -5.08
C VAL A 23 -0.83 -16.88 -6.32
N LYS A 24 -1.05 -17.77 -7.30
CA LYS A 24 -1.84 -17.48 -8.50
C LYS A 24 -3.26 -16.96 -8.21
N GLU A 25 -3.84 -17.32 -7.07
CA GLU A 25 -5.17 -16.85 -6.67
C GLU A 25 -5.15 -15.37 -6.27
N GLN A 26 -4.07 -14.90 -5.63
CA GLN A 26 -3.93 -13.51 -5.18
C GLN A 26 -3.36 -12.60 -6.27
N TYR A 27 -2.67 -13.18 -7.26
CA TYR A 27 -1.92 -12.44 -8.28
C TYR A 27 -2.74 -11.34 -9.00
N PRO A 28 -4.00 -11.56 -9.45
CA PRO A 28 -4.78 -10.49 -10.07
C PRO A 28 -5.02 -9.28 -9.16
N THR A 29 -5.20 -9.52 -7.85
CA THR A 29 -5.42 -8.44 -6.88
C THR A 29 -4.13 -7.73 -6.52
N VAL A 30 -3.00 -8.44 -6.50
CA VAL A 30 -1.68 -7.84 -6.37
C VAL A 30 -1.38 -6.93 -7.56
N LEU A 31 -1.67 -7.38 -8.79
CA LEU A 31 -1.51 -6.54 -9.98
C LEU A 31 -2.42 -5.32 -9.94
N PHE A 32 -3.67 -5.47 -9.51
CA PHE A 32 -4.59 -4.35 -9.31
C PHE A 32 -4.01 -3.29 -8.36
N PHE A 33 -3.43 -3.71 -7.22
CA PHE A 33 -2.72 -2.80 -6.33
C PHE A 33 -1.56 -2.09 -7.02
N ILE A 34 -0.70 -2.84 -7.71
CA ILE A 34 0.48 -2.31 -8.40
C ILE A 34 0.06 -1.23 -9.41
N VAL A 35 -0.97 -1.50 -10.21
CA VAL A 35 -1.51 -0.55 -11.19
C VAL A 35 -2.00 0.71 -10.49
N ILE A 36 -2.84 0.60 -9.46
CA ILE A 36 -3.34 1.77 -8.72
C ILE A 36 -2.19 2.59 -8.13
N ASN A 37 -1.22 1.94 -7.48
CA ASN A 37 -0.10 2.65 -6.85
C ASN A 37 0.77 3.35 -7.90
N MET A 38 1.07 2.68 -9.01
CA MET A 38 1.84 3.27 -10.11
C MET A 38 1.09 4.41 -10.78
N THR A 39 -0.22 4.28 -10.99
CA THR A 39 -1.08 5.35 -11.54
C THR A 39 -1.07 6.57 -10.62
N TYR A 40 -1.22 6.39 -9.30
CA TYR A 40 -1.08 7.49 -8.34
C TYR A 40 0.27 8.19 -8.48
N ASN A 41 1.37 7.44 -8.48
CA ASN A 41 2.73 8.00 -8.60
C ASN A 41 2.97 8.68 -9.96
N ALA A 42 2.27 8.28 -11.01
CA ALA A 42 2.35 8.91 -12.33
C ALA A 42 1.55 10.22 -12.39
N ILE A 43 0.37 10.29 -11.75
CA ILE A 43 -0.47 11.48 -11.72
C ILE A 43 0.11 12.55 -10.77
N TYR A 44 0.64 12.14 -9.63
CA TYR A 44 1.17 13.02 -8.58
C TYR A 44 2.70 13.11 -8.61
N SER A 45 3.35 12.82 -9.73
CA SER A 45 4.81 12.73 -9.85
C SER A 45 5.55 14.01 -9.39
N GLU A 46 4.96 15.17 -9.67
CA GLU A 46 5.52 16.49 -9.31
C GLU A 46 5.02 17.01 -7.95
N HIS A 47 3.90 16.46 -7.45
CA HIS A 47 3.17 16.91 -6.28
C HIS A 47 2.78 15.73 -5.38
N LEU A 48 3.79 15.01 -4.87
CA LEU A 48 3.56 13.81 -4.07
C LEU A 48 2.95 14.16 -2.72
N LEU A 49 1.72 13.68 -2.50
CA LEU A 49 1.02 13.80 -1.20
C LEU A 49 1.80 13.10 -0.08
N TRP A 50 2.46 12.00 -0.41
CA TRP A 50 3.45 11.37 0.45
C TRP A 50 4.60 10.83 -0.37
N ALA A 51 5.79 10.90 0.21
CA ALA A 51 6.99 10.39 -0.43
C ALA A 51 7.90 9.65 0.57
N PHE A 52 8.40 8.49 0.15
CA PHE A 52 9.57 7.89 0.77
C PHE A 52 10.83 8.73 0.54
N ARG A 53 11.65 8.89 1.58
CA ARG A 53 12.95 9.56 1.52
C ARG A 53 14.04 8.62 2.05
N GLY A 54 15.06 8.37 1.24
CA GLY A 54 16.26 7.67 1.67
C GLY A 54 17.09 8.55 2.59
N ILE A 55 17.33 8.09 3.82
CA ILE A 55 18.20 8.81 4.79
C ILE A 55 19.62 8.25 4.76
N THR A 56 19.77 6.97 4.44
CA THR A 56 21.06 6.28 4.58
C THR A 56 21.92 6.29 3.32
N ALA A 57 21.39 6.73 2.18
CA ALA A 57 22.11 6.77 0.92
C ALA A 57 21.45 7.75 -0.05
N ASP A 58 22.24 8.67 -0.61
CA ASP A 58 21.74 9.77 -1.45
C ASP A 58 21.15 9.29 -2.79
N TRP A 59 21.62 8.14 -3.30
CA TRP A 59 21.06 7.52 -4.49
C TRP A 59 19.67 6.92 -4.26
N LEU A 60 19.25 6.73 -3.00
CA LEU A 60 17.99 6.10 -2.64
C LEU A 60 16.85 7.12 -2.65
N ASN A 61 16.43 7.51 -3.86
CA ASN A 61 15.33 8.45 -4.06
C ASN A 61 13.95 7.79 -3.85
N HIS A 62 12.91 8.63 -3.84
CA HIS A 62 11.52 8.20 -3.69
C HIS A 62 11.15 7.08 -4.65
N THR A 63 11.44 7.25 -5.94
CA THR A 63 11.07 6.31 -7.00
C THR A 63 11.63 4.92 -6.75
N ILE A 64 12.91 4.79 -6.40
CA ILE A 64 13.54 3.49 -6.14
C ILE A 64 12.88 2.80 -4.94
N ILE A 65 12.64 3.54 -3.86
CA ILE A 65 11.99 2.98 -2.66
C ILE A 65 10.56 2.59 -3.00
N ASN A 66 9.80 3.44 -3.68
CA ASN A 66 8.42 3.15 -4.07
C ASN A 66 8.31 1.93 -4.99
N LEU A 67 9.19 1.79 -5.98
CA LEU A 67 9.27 0.60 -6.83
C LEU A 67 9.53 -0.65 -5.98
N PHE A 68 10.47 -0.58 -5.05
CA PHE A 68 10.77 -1.69 -4.17
C PHE A 68 9.56 -2.09 -3.30
N PHE A 69 8.90 -1.11 -2.70
CA PHE A 69 7.68 -1.37 -1.93
C PHE A 69 6.58 -1.96 -2.81
N THR A 70 6.35 -1.38 -3.99
CA THR A 70 5.26 -1.76 -4.90
C THR A 70 5.43 -3.16 -5.48
N PHE A 71 6.66 -3.55 -5.84
CA PHE A 71 6.91 -4.82 -6.53
C PHE A 71 7.38 -5.94 -5.61
N TYR A 72 7.74 -5.64 -4.36
CA TYR A 72 8.22 -6.63 -3.41
C TYR A 72 7.45 -6.66 -2.10
N ILE A 73 7.56 -5.60 -1.29
CA ILE A 73 7.01 -5.59 0.08
C ILE A 73 5.49 -5.68 0.06
N CYS A 74 4.82 -4.84 -0.73
CA CYS A 74 3.37 -4.82 -0.81
C CYS A 74 2.80 -6.12 -1.40
N PRO A 75 3.33 -6.69 -2.50
CA PRO A 75 2.92 -8.01 -2.98
C PRO A 75 3.01 -9.10 -1.92
N ALA A 76 4.13 -9.20 -1.22
CA ALA A 76 4.31 -10.15 -0.12
C ALA A 76 3.24 -9.96 0.96
N THR A 77 3.02 -8.72 1.37
CA THR A 77 2.01 -8.33 2.35
C THR A 77 0.61 -8.75 1.91
N LEU A 78 0.21 -8.35 0.71
CA LEU A 78 -1.14 -8.57 0.19
C LEU A 78 -1.42 -10.06 0.01
N ILE A 79 -0.43 -10.84 -0.41
CA ILE A 79 -0.56 -12.30 -0.48
C ILE A 79 -0.81 -12.88 0.92
N ILE A 80 -0.01 -12.49 1.92
CA ILE A 80 -0.19 -12.95 3.31
C ILE A 80 -1.57 -12.54 3.83
N PHE A 81 -1.97 -11.29 3.60
CA PHE A 81 -3.27 -10.74 3.99
C PHE A 81 -4.43 -11.55 3.41
N LEU A 82 -4.40 -11.81 2.11
CA LEU A 82 -5.47 -12.51 1.40
C LEU A 82 -5.51 -14.01 1.73
N GLN A 83 -4.36 -14.68 1.81
CA GLN A 83 -4.30 -16.12 2.11
C GLN A 83 -4.73 -16.46 3.54
N ARG A 84 -4.62 -15.51 4.47
CA ARG A 84 -4.94 -15.71 5.90
C ARG A 84 -6.23 -15.03 6.33
N LEU A 85 -7.02 -14.57 5.36
CA LEU A 85 -8.27 -13.90 5.63
C LEU A 85 -9.25 -14.86 6.34
N PRO A 86 -9.76 -14.54 7.55
CA PRO A 86 -10.69 -15.41 8.25
C PRO A 86 -12.05 -15.51 7.54
N ASP A 87 -12.71 -16.66 7.63
CA ASP A 87 -14.05 -16.85 7.04
C ASP A 87 -15.14 -16.08 7.80
N ARG A 88 -15.09 -16.13 9.14
CA ARG A 88 -16.09 -15.52 10.04
C ARG A 88 -16.05 -14.00 9.96
N ASN A 89 -17.22 -13.36 9.85
CA ASN A 89 -17.33 -11.91 9.62
C ASN A 89 -16.69 -11.05 10.72
N TYR A 90 -16.90 -11.36 12.00
CA TYR A 90 -16.29 -10.61 13.09
C TYR A 90 -14.76 -10.75 13.13
N ALA A 91 -14.25 -11.98 12.93
CA ALA A 91 -12.81 -12.24 12.87
C ALA A 91 -12.15 -11.58 11.65
N LYS A 92 -12.88 -11.49 10.53
CA LYS A 92 -12.44 -10.81 9.32
C LYS A 92 -12.36 -9.30 9.51
N ALA A 93 -13.37 -8.70 10.16
CA ALA A 93 -13.34 -7.27 10.49
C ALA A 93 -12.16 -6.95 11.42
N SER A 94 -11.97 -7.71 12.50
CA SER A 94 -10.83 -7.49 13.40
C SER A 94 -9.49 -7.70 12.69
N TYR A 95 -9.38 -8.71 11.83
CA TYR A 95 -8.19 -8.96 11.02
C TYR A 95 -7.83 -7.77 10.13
N ILE A 96 -8.81 -7.19 9.42
CA ILE A 96 -8.60 -6.01 8.56
C ILE A 96 -8.16 -4.81 9.40
N ILE A 97 -8.81 -4.57 10.55
CA ILE A 97 -8.45 -3.48 11.46
C ILE A 97 -7.01 -3.62 11.95
N ILE A 98 -6.58 -4.83 12.32
CA ILE A 98 -5.19 -5.09 12.74
C ILE A 98 -4.19 -4.69 11.66
N TRP A 99 -4.47 -5.03 10.39
CA TRP A 99 -3.61 -4.63 9.27
C TRP A 99 -3.59 -3.12 9.03
N ILE A 100 -4.75 -2.46 9.09
CA ILE A 100 -4.84 -1.00 8.96
C ILE A 100 -4.01 -0.32 10.06
N VAL A 101 -4.18 -0.74 11.30
CA VAL A 101 -3.45 -0.20 12.46
C VAL A 101 -1.95 -0.47 12.31
N PHE A 102 -1.56 -1.68 11.93
CA PHE A 102 -0.16 -2.05 11.71
C PHE A 102 0.52 -1.14 10.68
N TYR A 103 -0.11 -0.92 9.52
CA TYR A 103 0.44 -0.04 8.49
C TYR A 103 0.48 1.42 8.90
N THR A 104 -0.58 1.90 9.54
CA THR A 104 -0.62 3.27 10.07
C THR A 104 0.52 3.51 11.06
N ILE A 105 0.77 2.57 11.97
CA ILE A 105 1.88 2.66 12.93
C ILE A 105 3.23 2.62 12.20
N LEU A 106 3.41 1.73 11.22
CA LEU A 106 4.65 1.67 10.45
C LEU A 106 4.94 2.98 9.70
N GLU A 107 3.94 3.54 9.05
CA GLU A 107 4.07 4.81 8.34
C GLU A 107 4.37 5.96 9.31
N ALA A 108 3.71 6.00 10.47
CA ALA A 108 4.00 6.99 11.51
C ALA A 108 5.44 6.85 12.04
N LEU A 109 5.95 5.63 12.22
CA LEU A 109 7.33 5.37 12.61
C LEU A 109 8.32 5.82 11.53
N PHE A 110 8.01 5.57 10.25
CA PHE A 110 8.84 6.06 9.14
C PHE A 110 8.78 7.57 9.02
N ALA A 111 7.63 8.20 9.26
CA ALA A 111 7.48 9.64 9.27
C ALA A 111 8.26 10.29 10.42
N HIS A 112 8.18 9.73 11.63
CA HIS A 112 8.96 10.19 12.77
C HIS A 112 10.48 10.11 12.53
N LYS A 113 10.91 9.11 11.76
CA LYS A 113 12.31 8.98 11.34
C LYS A 113 12.68 9.85 10.14
N GLY A 114 11.75 10.59 9.53
CA GLY A 114 11.97 11.40 8.33
C GLY A 114 12.09 10.60 7.02
N MET A 115 11.75 9.30 7.04
CA MET A 115 11.79 8.40 5.88
C MET A 115 10.47 8.41 5.08
N PHE A 116 9.42 8.98 5.66
CA PHE A 116 8.12 9.17 5.03
C PHE A 116 7.70 10.61 5.24
N VAL A 117 7.72 11.41 4.18
CA VAL A 117 7.39 12.84 4.24
C VAL A 117 6.03 13.07 3.62
N TYR A 118 5.30 14.03 4.19
CA TYR A 118 3.98 14.43 3.72
C TYR A 118 4.09 15.75 2.94
N GLY A 119 3.33 15.87 1.85
CA GLY A 119 3.29 17.03 0.96
C GLY A 119 1.84 17.41 0.61
N ASP A 120 1.68 18.59 0.00
CA ASP A 120 0.46 19.01 -0.70
C ASP A 120 -0.87 18.79 0.08
N GLY A 121 -0.87 19.17 1.37
CA GLY A 121 -2.04 19.12 2.25
C GLY A 121 -2.31 17.78 2.92
N TRP A 122 -1.49 16.77 2.63
CA TRP A 122 -1.56 15.48 3.30
C TRP A 122 -0.92 15.52 4.69
N ASN A 123 -1.47 14.76 5.64
CA ASN A 123 -0.89 14.59 6.97
C ASN A 123 -1.06 13.14 7.46
N SER A 124 -0.56 12.85 8.66
CA SER A 124 -0.55 11.49 9.21
C SER A 124 -1.94 10.88 9.43
N TRP A 125 -2.99 11.69 9.58
CA TRP A 125 -4.35 11.18 9.76
C TRP A 125 -4.93 10.64 8.45
N GLN A 126 -4.59 11.23 7.29
CA GLN A 126 -5.03 10.73 5.98
C GLN A 126 -4.48 9.33 5.69
N ASN A 127 -3.36 8.92 6.29
CA ASN A 127 -2.85 7.56 6.17
C ASN A 127 -3.84 6.51 6.70
N ILE A 128 -4.60 6.81 7.76
CA ILE A 128 -5.61 5.88 8.30
C ILE A 128 -6.70 5.65 7.24
N TRP A 129 -7.18 6.74 6.64
CA TRP A 129 -8.19 6.70 5.59
C TRP A 129 -7.68 5.97 4.34
N LEU A 130 -6.44 6.28 3.92
CA LEU A 130 -5.78 5.62 2.79
C LEU A 130 -5.65 4.12 3.02
N ASN A 131 -5.08 3.69 4.16
CA ASN A 131 -4.91 2.28 4.49
C ASN A 131 -6.27 1.57 4.58
N THR A 132 -7.28 2.22 5.16
CA THR A 132 -8.64 1.66 5.23
C THR A 132 -9.21 1.43 3.84
N LEU A 133 -9.21 2.47 2.99
CA LEU A 133 -9.72 2.37 1.62
C LEU A 133 -8.95 1.34 0.81
N LEU A 134 -7.62 1.29 0.95
CA LEU A 134 -6.77 0.34 0.24
C LEU A 134 -7.10 -1.11 0.64
N PHE A 135 -7.07 -1.45 1.93
CA PHE A 135 -7.37 -2.82 2.37
C PHE A 135 -8.79 -3.26 2.01
N LEU A 136 -9.76 -2.35 2.07
CA LEU A 136 -11.13 -2.62 1.62
C LEU A 136 -11.21 -2.82 0.10
N ALA A 137 -10.56 -1.97 -0.70
CA ALA A 137 -10.53 -2.10 -2.15
C ALA A 137 -9.87 -3.41 -2.58
N ILE A 138 -8.76 -3.80 -1.95
CA ILE A 138 -8.10 -5.10 -2.14
C ILE A 138 -9.05 -6.25 -1.83
N LEU A 139 -9.76 -6.19 -0.70
CA LEU A 139 -10.70 -7.23 -0.33
C LEU A 139 -11.89 -7.34 -1.30
N ILE A 140 -12.43 -6.19 -1.72
CA ILE A 140 -13.51 -6.14 -2.71
C ILE A 140 -13.01 -6.71 -4.03
N HIS A 141 -11.82 -6.31 -4.49
CA HIS A 141 -11.24 -6.80 -5.75
C HIS A 141 -11.01 -8.31 -5.70
N TYR A 142 -10.46 -8.83 -4.60
CA TYR A 142 -10.22 -10.26 -4.45
C TYR A 142 -11.50 -11.11 -4.55
N ARG A 143 -12.63 -10.59 -4.08
CA ARG A 143 -13.92 -11.30 -4.16
C ARG A 143 -14.72 -11.01 -5.42
N ARG A 144 -14.66 -9.78 -5.91
CA ARG A 144 -15.47 -9.24 -7.01
C ARG A 144 -14.62 -8.23 -7.82
N PRO A 145 -13.72 -8.71 -8.69
CA PRO A 145 -12.80 -7.85 -9.45
C PRO A 145 -13.50 -6.74 -10.22
N ALA A 146 -14.59 -7.07 -10.93
CA ALA A 146 -15.37 -6.11 -11.71
C ALA A 146 -15.96 -4.98 -10.86
N ALA A 147 -16.47 -5.30 -9.66
CA ALA A 147 -17.03 -4.30 -8.75
C ALA A 147 -15.94 -3.35 -8.23
N ALA A 148 -14.75 -3.87 -7.91
CA ALA A 148 -13.64 -3.04 -7.49
C ALA A 148 -13.16 -2.09 -8.59
N LEU A 149 -13.11 -2.55 -9.85
CA LEU A 149 -12.74 -1.69 -10.98
C LEU A 149 -13.76 -0.56 -11.19
N ILE A 150 -15.06 -0.87 -11.12
CA ILE A 150 -16.12 0.14 -11.23
C ILE A 150 -16.04 1.15 -10.07
N LEU A 151 -15.73 0.70 -8.86
CA LEU A 151 -15.58 1.58 -7.69
C LEU A 151 -14.26 2.36 -7.66
N ALA A 152 -13.21 1.86 -8.31
CA ALA A 152 -11.91 2.52 -8.36
C ALA A 152 -11.95 3.85 -9.12
N VAL A 153 -12.75 3.94 -10.19
CA VAL A 153 -12.91 5.18 -10.98
C VAL A 153 -13.50 6.33 -10.15
N PRO A 154 -14.69 6.22 -9.53
CA PRO A 154 -15.23 7.29 -8.71
C PRO A 154 -14.37 7.56 -7.47
N ALA A 155 -13.73 6.54 -6.90
CA ALA A 155 -12.78 6.75 -5.80
C ALA A 155 -11.58 7.59 -6.26
N ALA A 156 -11.03 7.34 -7.45
CA ALA A 156 -9.94 8.13 -8.02
C ALA A 156 -10.37 9.57 -8.34
N VAL A 157 -11.57 9.76 -8.88
CA VAL A 157 -12.14 11.10 -9.12
C VAL A 157 -12.32 11.86 -7.81
N LEU A 158 -12.90 11.23 -6.80
CA LEU A 158 -13.05 11.84 -5.47
C LEU A 158 -11.69 12.19 -4.87
N PHE A 159 -10.72 11.28 -4.98
CA PHE A 159 -9.35 11.51 -4.50
C PHE A 159 -8.71 12.72 -5.19
N TYR A 160 -8.87 12.85 -6.50
CA TYR A 160 -8.38 14.00 -7.27
C TYR A 160 -9.08 15.31 -6.87
N ILE A 161 -10.39 15.30 -6.61
CA ILE A 161 -11.11 16.50 -6.15
C ILE A 161 -10.62 16.95 -4.77
N LEU A 162 -10.34 16.00 -3.87
CA LEU A 162 -9.84 16.30 -2.52
C LEU A 162 -8.38 16.77 -2.52
N PHE A 163 -7.58 16.25 -3.44
CA PHE A 163 -6.16 16.56 -3.58
C PHE A 163 -5.85 16.94 -5.03
N PRO A 164 -6.25 18.15 -5.48
CA PRO A 164 -6.07 18.55 -6.85
C PRO A 164 -4.59 18.68 -7.19
N VAL A 165 -4.17 18.03 -8.28
CA VAL A 165 -2.83 18.25 -8.84
C VAL A 165 -2.87 19.53 -9.67
N PRO A 166 -2.01 20.53 -9.40
CA PRO A 166 -1.84 21.66 -10.28
C PRO A 166 -1.48 21.17 -11.68
N LEU A 167 -2.30 21.51 -12.68
CA LEU A 167 -1.91 21.35 -14.08
C LEU A 167 -1.01 22.55 -14.42
N SER A 168 0.28 22.46 -14.08
CA SER A 168 1.28 23.45 -14.49
C SER A 168 1.82 23.15 -15.88
#